data_AF-A0A5P0JCJ8-F1
#
_entry.id   AF-A0A5P0JCJ8-F1
#
_cell.length_a   1.000
_cell.length_b   1.000
_cell.length_c   1.000
_cell.angle_alpha   90.00
_cell.angle_beta   90.00
_cell.angle_gamma   90.00
#
_symmetry.space_group_name_H-M   'P 1'
#
loop_
_entity.id
_entity.type
_entity.pdbx_description
1 polymer ?
#
loop_
_entity_poly.entity_id
_entity_poly.type
_entity_poly.pdbx_seq_one_letter_code
_entity_poly.pdbx_strand_id
1 'polypeptide(L)'
;VIRYAFIEHRAEVFDFASIEGNEENNVWLCDCAKVYGHAQVKAGIEEDAIPTIHYSSQVAEYAIVEGNCVLKHHVLVGGNAVVRGGPILLDEHVVIQGESRITGAVIIENHVELTDHAVVEAFDGDTVHVRGPKVINGEERITRTPLAGLL
;
A
#
# COMPACT_ATOMS: atom_id res chain seq x y z
N VAL A 1 -2.33 14.90 -10.82
CA VAL A 1 -1.83 16.10 -10.08
C VAL A 1 -0.57 15.69 -9.32
N ILE A 2 0.43 16.57 -9.18
CA ILE A 2 1.64 16.27 -8.40
C ILE A 2 1.94 17.47 -7.51
N ARG A 3 1.93 17.28 -6.17
CA ARG A 3 2.19 18.32 -5.16
C ARG A 3 2.95 17.71 -3.99
N TYR A 4 3.93 18.43 -3.45
CA TYR A 4 4.74 18.00 -2.29
C TYR A 4 5.24 16.55 -2.46
N ALA A 5 5.95 16.31 -3.55
CA ALA A 5 6.41 14.99 -3.93
C ALA A 5 7.90 15.00 -4.31
N PHE A 6 8.63 14.01 -3.83
CA PHE A 6 9.99 13.69 -4.27
C PHE A 6 9.89 12.49 -5.22
N ILE A 7 10.18 12.72 -6.50
CA ILE A 7 10.16 11.70 -7.54
C ILE A 7 11.57 11.60 -8.12
N GLU A 8 12.23 10.47 -7.93
CA GLU A 8 13.64 10.28 -8.27
C GLU A 8 13.90 9.08 -9.19
N HIS A 9 15.12 9.01 -9.72
CA HIS A 9 15.61 7.94 -10.60
C HIS A 9 14.79 7.79 -11.90
N ARG A 10 14.15 6.63 -12.10
CA ARG A 10 13.31 6.28 -13.24
C ARG A 10 11.86 6.06 -12.79
N ALA A 11 11.44 6.67 -11.68
CA ALA A 11 10.05 6.62 -11.26
C ALA A 11 9.16 7.38 -12.26
N GLU A 12 7.98 6.85 -12.55
CA GLU A 12 7.06 7.39 -13.55
C GLU A 12 5.68 7.65 -12.93
N VAL A 13 5.12 8.83 -13.19
CA VAL A 13 3.75 9.19 -12.85
C VAL A 13 3.04 9.63 -14.12
N PHE A 14 1.98 8.94 -14.52
CA PHE A 14 1.28 9.20 -15.79
C PHE A 14 -0.22 8.89 -15.71
N ASP A 15 -0.92 8.99 -16.84
CA ASP A 15 -2.38 8.95 -16.95
C ASP A 15 -3.08 10.02 -16.10
N PHE A 16 -4.03 9.61 -15.26
CA PHE A 16 -4.81 10.45 -14.34
C PHE A 16 -4.32 10.35 -12.89
N ALA A 17 -3.13 9.80 -12.66
CA ALA A 17 -2.58 9.62 -11.33
C ALA A 17 -2.48 10.94 -10.54
N SER A 18 -2.71 10.83 -9.23
CA SER A 18 -2.58 11.95 -8.29
C SER A 18 -1.58 11.61 -7.20
N ILE A 19 -0.57 12.48 -7.03
CA ILE A 19 0.43 12.43 -5.96
C ILE A 19 0.27 13.71 -5.14
N GLU A 20 -0.16 13.57 -3.90
CA GLU A 20 -0.56 14.70 -3.05
C GLU A 20 0.06 14.58 -1.66
N GLY A 21 1.21 15.23 -1.47
CA GLY A 21 1.69 15.55 -0.12
C GLY A 21 1.04 16.81 0.44
N ASN A 22 1.51 17.24 1.60
CA ASN A 22 1.09 18.44 2.31
C ASN A 22 2.29 19.20 2.91
N GLU A 23 2.04 20.22 3.72
CA GLU A 23 3.08 21.08 4.30
C GLU A 23 4.00 20.34 5.29
N GLU A 24 3.52 19.25 5.88
CA GLU A 24 4.24 18.43 6.87
C GLU A 24 4.90 17.21 6.21
N ASN A 25 4.15 16.50 5.37
CA ASN A 25 4.54 15.23 4.78
C ASN A 25 4.55 15.30 3.25
N ASN A 26 5.69 14.96 2.66
CA ASN A 26 5.79 14.76 1.22
C ASN A 26 5.33 13.34 0.82
N VAL A 27 5.26 13.06 -0.48
CA VAL A 27 5.15 11.70 -1.03
C VAL A 27 6.45 11.34 -1.74
N TRP A 28 6.98 10.14 -1.51
CA TRP A 28 8.27 9.71 -2.04
C TRP A 28 8.08 8.57 -3.06
N LEU A 29 8.54 8.79 -4.29
CA LEU A 29 8.56 7.80 -5.38
C LEU A 29 10.00 7.65 -5.88
N CYS A 30 10.56 6.45 -5.79
CA CYS A 30 11.97 6.20 -6.08
C CYS A 30 12.18 5.05 -7.08
N ASP A 31 13.44 4.86 -7.49
CA ASP A 31 13.91 3.75 -8.32
C ASP A 31 13.21 3.62 -9.69
N CYS A 32 12.34 2.62 -9.85
CA CYS A 32 11.56 2.34 -11.06
C CYS A 32 10.06 2.23 -10.71
N ALA A 33 9.65 2.86 -9.60
CA ALA A 33 8.27 2.84 -9.14
C ALA A 33 7.34 3.51 -10.15
N LYS A 34 6.10 3.02 -10.27
CA LYS A 34 5.12 3.60 -11.21
C LYS A 34 3.80 3.88 -10.53
N VAL A 35 3.25 5.06 -10.78
CA VAL A 35 1.89 5.41 -10.39
C VAL A 35 1.10 5.89 -11.60
N TYR A 36 0.02 5.18 -11.95
CA TYR A 36 -0.69 5.39 -13.20
C TYR A 36 -2.18 5.01 -13.10
N GLY A 37 -2.92 5.08 -14.22
CA GLY A 37 -4.38 4.99 -14.20
C GLY A 37 -5.01 6.19 -13.49
N HIS A 38 -5.94 5.93 -12.58
CA HIS A 38 -6.59 6.90 -11.68
C HIS A 38 -6.08 6.77 -10.23
N ALA A 39 -4.93 6.13 -10.01
CA ALA A 39 -4.37 5.89 -8.70
C ALA A 39 -4.11 7.19 -7.93
N GLN A 40 -4.29 7.14 -6.61
CA GLN A 40 -4.06 8.27 -5.72
C GLN A 40 -3.10 7.88 -4.61
N VAL A 41 -1.98 8.57 -4.51
CA VAL A 41 -1.01 8.44 -3.41
C VAL A 41 -0.98 9.74 -2.63
N LYS A 42 -1.38 9.68 -1.36
CA LYS A 42 -1.62 10.86 -0.53
C LYS A 42 -0.88 10.79 0.80
N ALA A 43 -0.20 11.86 1.18
CA ALA A 43 0.38 11.92 2.51
C ALA A 43 -0.69 12.05 3.59
N GLY A 44 -0.47 11.42 4.73
CA GLY A 44 -1.33 11.58 5.90
C GLY A 44 -1.05 12.89 6.63
N ILE A 45 -1.87 13.17 7.64
CA ILE A 45 -1.76 14.35 8.50
C ILE A 45 -0.99 14.08 9.80
N GLU A 46 -0.63 12.83 10.08
CA GLU A 46 0.15 12.46 11.26
C GLU A 46 1.65 12.71 11.00
N GLU A 47 2.44 12.83 12.07
CA GLU A 47 3.89 12.97 11.95
C GLU A 47 4.49 11.77 11.19
N ASP A 48 5.38 12.04 10.24
CA ASP A 48 6.01 11.05 9.37
C ASP A 48 5.02 10.17 8.57
N ALA A 49 3.82 10.68 8.27
CA ALA A 49 2.82 10.01 7.43
C ALA A 49 3.14 10.12 5.93
N ILE A 50 4.37 9.75 5.57
CA ILE A 50 4.98 9.87 4.24
C ILE A 50 4.80 8.55 3.46
N PRO A 51 3.95 8.52 2.42
CA PRO A 51 3.85 7.38 1.54
C PRO A 51 5.11 7.28 0.70
N THR A 52 5.69 6.08 0.68
CA THR A 52 7.01 5.81 0.15
C THR A 52 6.94 4.60 -0.78
N ILE A 53 7.10 4.82 -2.09
CA ILE A 53 6.95 3.82 -3.15
C ILE A 53 8.32 3.58 -3.80
N HIS A 54 8.91 2.41 -3.56
CA HIS A 54 10.30 2.09 -3.92
C HIS A 54 10.41 0.96 -4.96
N TYR A 55 11.62 0.77 -5.47
CA TYR A 55 12.01 -0.32 -6.36
C TYR A 55 11.15 -0.41 -7.62
N SER A 56 10.51 -1.56 -7.86
CA SER A 56 9.64 -1.86 -9.00
C SER A 56 8.16 -1.85 -8.60
N SER A 57 7.81 -1.29 -7.43
CA SER A 57 6.43 -1.27 -6.97
C SER A 57 5.54 -0.33 -7.79
N GLN A 58 4.26 -0.68 -7.84
CA GLN A 58 3.29 -0.01 -8.70
C GLN A 58 1.99 0.25 -7.96
N VAL A 59 1.41 1.43 -8.18
CA VAL A 59 0.05 1.79 -7.75
C VAL A 59 -0.73 2.20 -8.99
N ALA A 60 -1.83 1.50 -9.28
CA ALA A 60 -2.51 1.58 -10.56
C ALA A 60 -4.04 1.62 -10.42
N GLU A 61 -4.72 1.73 -11.56
CA GLU A 61 -6.17 1.61 -11.65
C GLU A 61 -6.88 2.66 -10.79
N TYR A 62 -7.71 2.29 -9.82
CA TYR A 62 -8.41 3.22 -8.91
C TYR A 62 -7.89 3.12 -7.47
N ALA A 63 -6.71 2.52 -7.27
CA ALA A 63 -6.16 2.28 -5.94
C ALA A 63 -5.85 3.58 -5.20
N ILE A 64 -6.02 3.54 -3.88
CA ILE A 64 -5.70 4.65 -2.97
C ILE A 64 -4.66 4.16 -1.96
N VAL A 65 -3.54 4.87 -1.87
CA VAL A 65 -2.51 4.67 -0.85
C VAL A 65 -2.37 5.97 -0.04
N GLU A 66 -2.62 5.91 1.26
CA GLU A 66 -2.67 7.09 2.12
C GLU A 66 -1.97 6.91 3.47
N GLY A 67 -1.12 7.86 3.88
CA GLY A 67 -0.47 7.85 5.19
C GLY A 67 0.92 7.20 5.19
N ASN A 68 1.37 6.71 6.35
CA ASN A 68 2.68 6.08 6.53
C ASN A 68 2.70 4.68 5.91
N CYS A 69 2.83 4.61 4.59
CA CYS A 69 2.85 3.39 3.81
C CYS A 69 4.18 3.25 3.06
N VAL A 70 4.85 2.10 3.20
CA VAL A 70 6.10 1.78 2.50
C VAL A 70 5.89 0.58 1.60
N LEU A 71 5.98 0.79 0.28
CA LEU A 71 5.89 -0.25 -0.74
C LEU A 71 7.29 -0.52 -1.31
N LYS A 72 7.73 -1.78 -1.22
CA LYS A 72 9.09 -2.18 -1.60
C LYS A 72 9.12 -3.13 -2.80
N HIS A 73 9.67 -4.33 -2.68
CA HIS A 73 10.04 -5.16 -3.83
C HIS A 73 8.82 -5.87 -4.42
N HIS A 74 8.56 -5.62 -5.71
CA HIS A 74 7.50 -6.31 -6.47
C HIS A 74 6.11 -6.19 -5.83
N VAL A 75 5.77 -5.01 -5.31
CA VAL A 75 4.42 -4.72 -4.81
C VAL A 75 3.55 -4.14 -5.91
N LEU A 76 2.33 -4.65 -6.07
CA LEU A 76 1.30 -4.06 -6.93
C LEU A 76 0.05 -3.77 -6.09
N VAL A 77 -0.40 -2.51 -6.10
CA VAL A 77 -1.70 -2.11 -5.56
C VAL A 77 -2.57 -1.59 -6.70
N GLY A 78 -3.69 -2.26 -6.96
CA GLY A 78 -4.60 -1.98 -8.05
C GLY A 78 -6.07 -2.17 -7.67
N GLY A 79 -6.93 -2.32 -8.66
CA GLY A 79 -8.38 -2.37 -8.52
C GLY A 79 -8.92 -1.07 -7.94
N ASN A 80 -9.85 -1.20 -7.00
CA ASN A 80 -10.35 -0.16 -6.12
C ASN A 80 -9.80 -0.32 -4.70
N ALA A 81 -8.63 -0.96 -4.54
CA ALA A 81 -8.09 -1.26 -3.23
C ALA A 81 -7.71 0.01 -2.47
N VAL A 82 -7.85 -0.03 -1.14
CA VAL A 82 -7.54 1.09 -0.25
C VAL A 82 -6.54 0.64 0.80
N VAL A 83 -5.35 1.24 0.78
CA VAL A 83 -4.28 1.03 1.76
C VAL A 83 -4.11 2.34 2.52
N ARG A 84 -4.43 2.37 3.81
CA ARG A 84 -4.38 3.62 4.57
C ARG A 84 -4.01 3.49 6.04
N GLY A 85 -3.49 4.58 6.60
CA GLY A 85 -3.06 4.64 8.00
C GLY A 85 -1.57 4.40 8.09
N GLY A 86 -1.12 3.66 9.10
CA GLY A 86 0.28 3.32 9.23
C GLY A 86 0.71 2.97 10.65
N PRO A 87 1.94 2.44 10.81
CA PRO A 87 2.87 2.13 9.72
C PRO A 87 2.46 0.88 8.91
N ILE A 88 2.41 1.00 7.59
CA ILE A 88 2.14 -0.11 6.66
C ILE A 88 3.42 -0.44 5.89
N LEU A 89 3.81 -1.71 5.87
CA LEU A 89 4.91 -2.23 5.06
C LEU A 89 4.41 -3.33 4.13
N LEU A 90 4.60 -3.14 2.82
CA LEU A 90 4.36 -4.15 1.79
C LEU A 90 5.69 -4.49 1.12
N ASP A 91 6.08 -5.77 1.08
CA ASP A 91 7.37 -6.19 0.51
C ASP A 91 7.34 -7.61 -0.08
N GLU A 92 8.28 -7.92 -0.97
CA GLU A 92 8.51 -9.28 -1.50
C GLU A 92 7.27 -9.93 -2.16
N HIS A 93 6.89 -9.46 -3.36
CA HIS A 93 5.82 -10.03 -4.21
C HIS A 93 4.43 -9.98 -3.56
N VAL A 94 3.94 -8.77 -3.28
CA VAL A 94 2.60 -8.55 -2.70
C VAL A 94 1.68 -7.94 -3.75
N VAL A 95 0.50 -8.52 -3.93
CA VAL A 95 -0.52 -8.03 -4.87
C VAL A 95 -1.79 -7.72 -4.09
N ILE A 96 -2.23 -6.46 -4.14
CA ILE A 96 -3.45 -5.98 -3.49
C ILE A 96 -4.39 -5.46 -4.59
N GLN A 97 -5.53 -6.10 -4.79
CA GLN A 97 -6.48 -5.81 -5.87
C GLN A 97 -7.93 -5.98 -5.41
N GLY A 98 -8.89 -5.84 -6.33
CA GLY A 98 -10.32 -5.87 -6.01
C GLY A 98 -10.76 -4.60 -5.29
N GLU A 99 -11.68 -4.73 -4.34
CA GLU A 99 -12.12 -3.71 -3.39
C GLU A 99 -11.50 -3.94 -1.99
N SER A 100 -10.34 -4.61 -1.94
CA SER A 100 -9.68 -4.98 -0.69
C SER A 100 -9.21 -3.76 0.10
N ARG A 101 -9.10 -3.93 1.42
CA ARG A 101 -8.80 -2.83 2.34
C ARG A 101 -7.71 -3.22 3.34
N ILE A 102 -6.68 -2.39 3.44
CA ILE A 102 -5.64 -2.49 4.47
C ILE A 102 -5.72 -1.23 5.33
N THR A 103 -5.80 -1.38 6.65
CA THR A 103 -5.87 -0.24 7.58
C THR A 103 -5.09 -0.48 8.87
N GLY A 104 -4.41 0.56 9.37
CA GLY A 104 -3.65 0.51 10.63
C GLY A 104 -2.23 0.00 10.46
N ALA A 105 -1.59 -0.42 11.57
CA ALA A 105 -0.22 -0.94 11.56
C ALA A 105 -0.17 -2.38 10.99
N VAL A 106 0.25 -2.53 9.74
CA VAL A 106 0.19 -3.81 9.01
C VAL A 106 1.50 -4.08 8.27
N ILE A 107 2.00 -5.31 8.40
CA ILE A 107 3.13 -5.82 7.61
C ILE A 107 2.62 -6.95 6.74
N ILE A 108 2.76 -6.83 5.42
CA ILE A 108 2.45 -7.91 4.47
C ILE A 108 3.69 -8.21 3.64
N GLU A 109 4.15 -9.44 3.67
CA GLU A 109 5.36 -9.82 2.94
C GLU A 109 5.37 -11.26 2.43
N ASN A 110 6.25 -11.52 1.45
CA ASN A 110 6.59 -12.84 0.93
C ASN A 110 5.41 -13.56 0.24
N HIS A 111 5.06 -13.13 -0.97
CA HIS A 111 4.07 -13.80 -1.85
C HIS A 111 2.65 -13.83 -1.28
N VAL A 112 2.10 -12.65 -0.98
CA VAL A 112 0.72 -12.50 -0.50
C VAL A 112 -0.15 -11.83 -1.57
N GLU A 113 -1.31 -12.41 -1.82
CA GLU A 113 -2.33 -11.84 -2.70
C GLU A 113 -3.59 -11.52 -1.89
N LEU A 114 -4.06 -10.28 -1.95
CA LEU A 114 -5.28 -9.79 -1.33
C LEU A 114 -6.24 -9.31 -2.43
N THR A 115 -7.42 -9.93 -2.56
CA THR A 115 -8.37 -9.67 -3.67
C THR A 115 -9.81 -9.56 -3.16
N ASP A 116 -10.77 -9.36 -4.09
CA ASP A 116 -12.20 -9.22 -3.81
C ASP A 116 -12.49 -8.14 -2.75
N HIS A 117 -13.23 -8.45 -1.68
CA HIS A 117 -13.58 -7.52 -0.60
C HIS A 117 -12.78 -7.79 0.69
N ALA A 118 -11.67 -8.52 0.60
CA ALA A 118 -10.90 -8.92 1.76
C ALA A 118 -10.32 -7.71 2.54
N VAL A 119 -10.26 -7.84 3.86
CA VAL A 119 -9.84 -6.76 4.77
C VAL A 119 -8.73 -7.24 5.70
N VAL A 120 -7.65 -6.46 5.80
CA VAL A 120 -6.59 -6.60 6.80
C VAL A 120 -6.56 -5.34 7.65
N GLU A 121 -6.85 -5.45 8.94
CA GLU A 121 -7.01 -4.27 9.80
C GLU A 121 -6.36 -4.48 11.16
N ALA A 122 -5.53 -3.53 11.59
CA ALA A 122 -4.95 -3.52 12.92
C ALA A 122 -5.62 -2.44 13.79
N PHE A 123 -5.85 -2.76 15.07
CA PHE A 123 -6.53 -1.89 16.04
C PHE A 123 -5.64 -1.63 17.27
N ASP A 124 -5.97 -0.58 18.03
CA ASP A 124 -5.48 -0.37 19.41
C ASP A 124 -3.95 -0.43 19.61
N GLY A 125 -3.16 -0.05 18.59
CA GLY A 125 -1.70 -0.10 18.62
C GLY A 125 -1.10 -1.48 18.38
N ASP A 126 -1.92 -2.50 18.10
CA ASP A 126 -1.45 -3.80 17.64
C ASP A 126 -0.87 -3.70 16.22
N THR A 127 -0.02 -4.68 15.87
CA THR A 127 0.49 -4.86 14.51
C THR A 127 0.03 -6.19 13.96
N VAL A 128 -0.56 -6.18 12.76
CA VAL A 128 -0.93 -7.40 12.02
C VAL A 128 0.18 -7.75 11.03
N HIS A 129 0.79 -8.93 11.18
CA HIS A 129 1.80 -9.43 10.26
C HIS A 129 1.24 -10.58 9.43
N VAL A 130 1.08 -10.38 8.12
CA VAL A 130 0.68 -11.41 7.16
C VAL A 130 1.90 -11.81 6.36
N ARG A 131 2.29 -13.07 6.46
CA ARG A 131 3.42 -13.62 5.72
C ARG A 131 2.97 -14.77 4.83
N GLY A 132 3.32 -14.73 3.56
CA GLY A 132 2.94 -15.75 2.59
C GLY A 132 3.93 -16.92 2.49
N PRO A 133 3.71 -17.83 1.52
CA PRO A 133 2.73 -17.70 0.44
C PRO A 133 1.28 -17.79 0.95
N LYS A 134 0.42 -16.83 0.60
CA LYS A 134 -0.98 -16.80 1.05
C LYS A 134 -1.88 -16.01 0.09
N VAL A 135 -3.11 -16.51 -0.12
CA VAL A 135 -4.19 -15.78 -0.80
C VAL A 135 -5.25 -15.44 0.24
N ILE A 136 -5.71 -14.20 0.25
CA ILE A 136 -6.79 -13.70 1.11
C ILE A 136 -7.82 -13.05 0.17
N ASN A 137 -9.02 -13.62 0.07
CA ASN A 137 -10.01 -13.22 -0.93
C ASN A 137 -11.44 -13.30 -0.38
N GLY A 138 -12.44 -13.14 -1.25
CA GLY A 138 -13.84 -13.05 -0.86
C GLY A 138 -14.09 -11.96 0.18
N GLU A 139 -14.66 -12.35 1.32
CA GLU A 139 -15.03 -11.48 2.44
C GLU A 139 -14.12 -11.72 3.67
N GLU A 140 -12.94 -12.32 3.47
CA GLU A 140 -12.03 -12.64 4.57
C GLU A 140 -11.60 -11.38 5.35
N ARG A 141 -11.55 -11.50 6.68
CA ARG A 141 -11.17 -10.42 7.59
C ARG A 141 -10.04 -10.86 8.52
N ILE A 142 -8.86 -10.31 8.32
CA ILE A 142 -7.68 -10.54 9.16
C ILE A 142 -7.50 -9.35 10.10
N THR A 143 -7.76 -9.57 11.38
CA THR A 143 -7.63 -8.52 12.42
C THR A 143 -6.51 -8.78 13.43
N ARG A 144 -5.80 -9.90 13.26
CA ARG A 144 -4.68 -10.35 14.09
C ARG A 144 -3.70 -11.13 13.23
N THR A 145 -2.43 -11.13 13.60
CA THR A 145 -1.37 -11.91 12.96
C THR A 145 -1.77 -13.40 12.86
N PRO A 146 -1.90 -13.96 11.64
CA PRO A 146 -2.18 -15.38 11.47
C PRO A 146 -1.04 -16.23 12.05
N LEU A 147 -1.37 -17.19 12.91
CA LEU A 147 -0.38 -18.13 13.43
C LEU A 147 -0.01 -19.13 12.33
N ALA A 148 1.29 -19.33 12.11
CA ALA A 148 1.78 -20.28 11.12
C ALA A 148 1.21 -21.70 11.38
N GLY A 149 0.59 -22.30 10.37
CA GLY A 149 0.04 -23.66 10.44
C GLY A 149 -1.46 -23.77 10.77
N LEU A 150 -2.17 -22.64 10.91
CA LEU A 150 -3.63 -22.61 10.93
C LEU A 150 -4.12 -21.90 9.66
N LEU A 151 -4.76 -22.69 8.79
CA LEU A 151 -5.26 -22.41 7.42
C LEU A 151 -4.30 -22.90 6.33
#